data_AF-A0A816EHU9-F1
#
_entry.id   AF-A0A816EHU9-F1
#
_cell.length_a   1.000
_cell.length_b   1.000
_cell.length_c   1.000
_cell.angle_alpha   90.00
_cell.angle_beta   90.00
_cell.angle_gamma   90.00
#
_symmetry.space_group_name_H-M   'P 1'
#
loop_
_entity.id
_entity.type
_entity.pdbx_description
1 polymer ?
#
loop_
_entity_poly.entity_id
_entity_poly.type
_entity_poly.pdbx_seq_one_letter_code
_entity_poly.pdbx_strand_id
1 'polypeptide(L)'
;MESIQSQVPSVALFVTRSEIDFTHRSPSPICQRWFMVLYLKSEAKELALTVYPVNMKNPEQEFKKAYNSNPPVVVFDELNDKTSQTVLTDNRDIDAEISKRFPVTNMSSLKEAEDVCSNVYIKFHPYLKSPSGDPQEQMKLRSLLSELKRINDYLEEMGTQYLSGNEMTFVDCDIMPKLQHIRVAGKYY
;
A
#
# COMPACT_ATOMS: atom_id res chain seq x y z
N MET A 1 -5.10 26.27 -34.14
CA MET A 1 -5.34 26.13 -32.69
C MET A 1 -4.78 24.78 -32.30
N GLU A 2 -3.52 24.74 -31.87
CA GLU A 2 -2.96 23.54 -31.26
C GLU A 2 -3.69 23.32 -29.94
N SER A 3 -4.39 22.18 -29.83
CA SER A 3 -4.95 21.73 -28.57
C SER A 3 -3.80 21.55 -27.59
N ILE A 4 -3.79 22.35 -26.52
CA ILE A 4 -2.92 22.10 -25.36
C ILE A 4 -3.33 20.73 -24.83
N GLN A 5 -2.57 19.71 -25.19
CA GLN A 5 -2.73 18.37 -24.61
C GLN A 5 -2.37 18.54 -23.14
N SER A 6 -3.36 18.53 -22.24
CA SER A 6 -3.11 18.69 -20.81
C SER A 6 -2.16 17.58 -20.38
N GLN A 7 -0.91 17.94 -20.10
CA GLN A 7 0.10 16.99 -19.71
C GLN A 7 -0.34 16.35 -18.39
N VAL A 8 -0.48 15.02 -18.40
CA VAL A 8 -0.86 14.25 -17.21
C VAL A 8 0.24 14.45 -16.14
N PRO A 9 -0.11 14.77 -14.88
CA PRO A 9 0.85 15.06 -13.83
C PRO A 9 1.77 13.86 -13.55
N SER A 10 3.06 14.13 -13.35
CA SER A 10 4.08 13.13 -13.02
C SER A 10 4.11 12.90 -11.50
N VAL A 11 4.10 11.62 -11.11
CA VAL A 11 4.17 11.20 -9.71
C VAL A 11 5.24 10.15 -9.55
N ALA A 12 6.19 10.42 -8.65
CA ALA A 12 7.23 9.47 -8.28
C ALA A 12 6.87 8.79 -6.95
N LEU A 13 6.92 7.45 -6.93
CA LEU A 13 6.79 6.65 -5.72
C LEU A 13 8.12 5.98 -5.40
N PHE A 14 8.70 6.30 -4.26
CA PHE A 14 9.85 5.61 -3.73
C PHE A 14 9.39 4.44 -2.85
N VAL A 15 9.88 3.24 -3.12
CA VAL A 15 9.55 2.00 -2.40
C VAL A 15 10.81 1.34 -1.88
N THR A 16 10.71 0.56 -0.80
CA THR A 16 11.86 -0.23 -0.34
C THR A 16 12.25 -1.31 -1.38
N ARG A 17 13.55 -1.47 -1.63
CA ARG A 17 14.13 -2.53 -2.46
C ARG A 17 14.40 -3.79 -1.65
N SER A 18 14.37 -4.96 -2.28
CA SER A 18 14.70 -6.21 -1.62
C SER A 18 16.15 -6.19 -1.10
N GLU A 19 16.35 -6.77 0.09
CA GLU A 19 17.65 -6.82 0.76
C GLU A 19 18.48 -8.05 0.40
N ILE A 20 17.87 -9.00 -0.30
CA ILE A 20 18.46 -10.29 -0.71
C ILE A 20 18.73 -10.27 -2.21
N ASP A 21 17.79 -9.73 -2.99
CA ASP A 21 17.90 -9.60 -4.44
C ASP A 21 17.65 -8.15 -4.86
N PHE A 22 18.73 -7.45 -5.18
CA PHE A 22 18.70 -6.02 -5.51
C PHE A 22 18.01 -5.70 -6.85
N THR A 23 17.63 -6.70 -7.63
CA THR A 23 16.84 -6.50 -8.86
C THR A 23 15.33 -6.42 -8.59
N HIS A 24 14.89 -6.84 -7.39
CA HIS A 24 13.49 -6.92 -7.03
C HIS A 24 13.08 -5.86 -6.00
N ARG A 25 11.79 -5.49 -6.03
CA ARG A 25 11.15 -4.69 -4.99
C ARG A 25 11.05 -5.51 -3.69
N SER A 26 11.10 -4.84 -2.54
CA SER A 26 10.92 -5.52 -1.25
C SER A 26 9.48 -6.01 -1.07
N PRO A 27 9.25 -6.98 -0.16
CA PRO A 27 7.91 -7.38 0.23
C PRO A 27 7.32 -6.41 1.27
N SER A 28 7.45 -5.09 1.13
CA SER A 28 6.87 -4.15 2.11
C SER A 28 5.36 -3.96 1.82
N PRO A 29 4.44 -4.35 2.73
CA PRO A 29 3.00 -4.23 2.48
C PRO A 29 2.56 -2.78 2.26
N ILE A 30 3.15 -1.84 3.00
CA ILE A 30 2.81 -0.42 2.90
C ILE A 30 3.32 0.21 1.59
N CYS A 31 4.51 -0.20 1.12
CA CYS A 31 4.98 0.22 -0.20
C CYS A 31 4.10 -0.36 -1.31
N GLN A 32 3.68 -1.62 -1.18
CA GLN A 32 2.78 -2.25 -2.14
C GLN A 32 1.40 -1.59 -2.15
N ARG A 33 0.85 -1.21 -0.99
CA ARG A 33 -0.40 -0.43 -0.88
C ARG A 33 -0.35 0.81 -1.75
N TRP A 34 0.65 1.66 -1.55
CA TRP A 34 0.74 2.92 -2.32
C TRP A 34 1.08 2.70 -3.78
N PHE A 35 1.84 1.65 -4.10
CA PHE A 35 2.02 1.25 -5.49
C PHE A 35 0.68 0.89 -6.14
N MET A 36 -0.16 0.08 -5.50
CA MET A 36 -1.47 -0.29 -6.03
C MET A 36 -2.39 0.93 -6.21
N VAL A 37 -2.48 1.80 -5.21
CA VAL A 37 -3.27 3.04 -5.28
C VAL A 37 -2.85 3.87 -6.48
N LEU A 38 -1.56 4.23 -6.57
CA LEU A 38 -1.06 5.08 -7.64
C LEU A 38 -1.12 4.39 -9.01
N TYR A 39 -0.98 3.06 -9.05
CA TYR A 39 -1.14 2.28 -10.27
C TYR A 39 -2.57 2.38 -10.81
N LEU A 40 -3.59 2.22 -9.96
CA LEU A 40 -4.99 2.36 -10.38
C LEU A 40 -5.31 3.76 -10.91
N LYS A 41 -4.76 4.80 -10.27
CA LYS A 41 -4.83 6.19 -10.75
C LYS A 41 -4.15 6.37 -12.10
N SER A 42 -3.01 5.71 -12.30
CA SER A 42 -2.28 5.75 -13.56
C SER A 42 -3.05 5.04 -14.69
N GLU A 43 -3.67 3.89 -14.42
CA GLU A 43 -4.51 3.16 -15.38
C GLU A 43 -5.74 3.98 -15.80
N ALA A 44 -6.33 4.72 -14.86
CA ALA A 44 -7.39 5.69 -15.13
C ALA A 44 -6.90 6.97 -15.83
N LYS A 45 -5.60 7.06 -16.16
CA LYS A 45 -4.95 8.21 -16.82
C LYS A 45 -5.00 9.50 -16.02
N GLU A 46 -5.15 9.43 -14.70
CA GLU A 46 -5.14 10.61 -13.82
C GLU A 46 -3.72 11.11 -13.56
N LEU A 47 -2.73 10.23 -13.63
CA LEU A 47 -1.31 10.52 -13.38
C LEU A 47 -0.38 9.63 -14.21
N ALA A 48 0.88 10.05 -14.34
CA ALA A 48 1.97 9.23 -14.87
C ALA A 48 2.86 8.75 -13.71
N LEU A 49 2.81 7.46 -13.40
CA LEU A 49 3.53 6.88 -12.27
C LEU A 49 4.95 6.43 -12.65
N THR A 50 5.95 6.90 -11.90
CA THR A 50 7.30 6.31 -11.90
C THR A 50 7.62 5.72 -10.53
N VAL A 51 8.21 4.53 -10.48
CA VAL A 51 8.53 3.84 -9.22
C VAL A 51 10.02 3.65 -9.04
N TYR A 52 10.56 4.16 -7.94
CA TYR A 52 11.98 4.13 -7.60
C TYR A 52 12.25 3.20 -6.41
N PRO A 53 12.92 2.05 -6.62
CA PRO A 53 13.30 1.16 -5.52
C PRO A 53 14.54 1.70 -4.78
N VAL A 54 14.40 1.95 -3.48
CA VAL A 54 15.45 2.48 -2.59
C VAL A 54 16.13 1.37 -1.82
N ASN A 55 17.46 1.30 -1.91
CA ASN A 55 18.28 0.40 -1.10
C ASN A 55 18.43 0.93 0.34
N MET A 56 17.80 0.31 1.34
CA MET A 56 17.91 0.82 2.71
C MET A 56 19.23 0.49 3.43
N LYS A 57 20.03 -0.46 2.93
CA LYS A 57 21.36 -0.80 3.48
C LYS A 57 22.45 0.19 3.07
N ASN A 58 22.39 0.65 1.83
CA ASN A 58 23.22 1.72 1.31
C ASN A 58 22.32 2.67 0.51
N PRO A 59 21.49 3.46 1.20
CA PRO A 59 20.63 4.43 0.54
C PRO A 59 21.56 5.43 -0.11
N GLU A 60 21.30 5.71 -1.39
CA GLU A 60 21.95 6.84 -2.06
C GLU A 60 21.83 8.03 -1.11
N GLN A 61 22.97 8.60 -0.73
CA GLN A 61 23.01 9.63 0.31
C GLN A 61 22.05 10.77 -0.01
N GLU A 62 21.82 10.99 -1.31
CA GLU A 62 20.88 11.94 -1.88
C GLU A 62 19.44 11.66 -1.43
N PHE A 63 18.95 10.42 -1.42
CA PHE A 63 17.57 10.10 -0.99
C PHE A 63 17.33 10.48 0.48
N LYS A 64 18.22 10.03 1.38
CA LYS A 64 18.10 10.34 2.82
C LYS A 64 18.23 11.83 3.09
N LYS A 65 19.16 12.51 2.40
CA LYS A 65 19.34 13.97 2.52
C LYS A 65 18.13 14.73 1.96
N ALA A 66 17.52 14.26 0.88
CA ALA A 66 16.41 14.93 0.20
C ALA A 66 15.09 14.82 0.98
N TYR A 67 14.78 13.66 1.56
CA TYR A 67 13.43 13.41 2.09
C TYR A 67 13.38 13.15 3.59
N ASN A 68 14.52 12.85 4.23
CA ASN A 68 14.63 12.59 5.68
C ASN A 68 13.55 11.60 6.22
N SER A 69 13.17 10.61 5.41
CA SER A 69 12.17 9.60 5.76
C SER A 69 12.52 8.24 5.14
N ASN A 70 11.90 7.18 5.64
CA ASN A 70 11.93 5.86 5.02
C ASN A 70 10.80 5.73 3.99
N PRO A 71 10.95 4.94 2.92
CA PRO A 71 9.84 4.65 2.01
C PRO A 71 8.63 4.04 2.75
N PRO A 72 7.40 4.30 2.29
CA PRO A 72 7.03 4.96 1.04
C PRO A 72 7.21 6.48 1.09
N VAL A 73 7.70 7.07 0.00
CA VAL A 73 7.71 8.53 -0.21
C VAL A 73 7.05 8.81 -1.55
N VAL A 74 6.10 9.74 -1.58
CA VAL A 74 5.41 10.17 -2.79
C VAL A 74 5.83 11.59 -3.11
N VAL A 75 6.26 11.82 -4.35
CA VAL A 75 6.66 13.13 -4.84
C VAL A 75 5.79 13.49 -6.04
N PHE A 76 5.15 14.65 -5.96
CA PHE A 76 4.42 15.25 -7.08
C PHE A 76 5.31 16.29 -7.75
N ASP A 77 5.60 16.09 -9.03
CA ASP A 77 6.26 17.11 -9.85
C ASP A 77 5.19 18.11 -10.32
N GLU A 78 5.32 19.36 -9.91
CA GLU A 78 4.39 20.41 -10.34
C GLU A 78 4.64 20.74 -11.82
N LEU A 79 3.59 20.67 -12.64
CA LEU A 79 3.64 20.77 -14.10
C LEU A 79 4.31 22.06 -14.63
N ASN A 80 4.32 23.13 -13.82
CA ASN A 80 4.75 24.47 -14.25
C ASN A 80 5.98 25.00 -13.48
N ASP A 81 6.50 24.26 -12.51
CA ASP A 81 7.67 24.66 -11.74
C ASP A 81 8.44 23.44 -11.23
N LYS A 82 9.48 23.04 -11.97
CA LYS A 82 10.37 21.93 -11.57
C LYS A 82 11.14 22.23 -10.27
N THR A 83 11.06 23.44 -9.73
CA THR A 83 11.68 23.82 -8.46
C THR A 83 10.73 23.67 -7.26
N SER A 84 9.43 23.46 -7.51
CA SER A 84 8.43 23.21 -6.47
C SER A 84 7.96 21.76 -6.57
N GLN A 85 8.37 20.92 -5.62
CA GLN A 85 7.91 19.55 -5.47
C GLN A 85 7.07 19.43 -4.20
N THR A 86 5.93 18.75 -4.29
CA THR A 86 5.20 18.33 -3.09
C THR A 86 5.69 16.95 -2.69
N VAL A 87 6.37 16.85 -1.54
CA VAL A 87 6.90 15.59 -1.00
C VAL A 87 6.04 15.17 0.19
N LEU A 88 5.50 13.95 0.14
CA LEU A 88 4.69 13.37 1.20
C LEU A 88 5.34 12.09 1.73
N THR A 89 5.44 12.00 3.05
CA THR A 89 6.07 10.88 3.77
C THR A 89 5.15 10.26 4.82
N ASP A 90 4.08 10.95 5.24
CA ASP A 90 3.04 10.41 6.12
C ASP A 90 1.90 9.79 5.31
N ASN A 91 1.39 8.65 5.77
CA ASN A 91 0.36 7.91 5.05
C ASN A 91 -0.99 8.65 4.98
N ARG A 92 -1.35 9.43 6.01
CA ARG A 92 -2.61 10.19 6.01
C ARG A 92 -2.53 11.37 5.05
N ASP A 93 -1.37 12.01 4.99
CA ASP A 93 -1.13 13.10 4.05
C ASP A 93 -1.14 12.60 2.60
N ILE A 94 -0.50 11.45 2.34
CA ILE A 94 -0.54 10.79 1.02
C ILE A 94 -1.99 10.49 0.61
N ASP A 95 -2.80 9.91 1.50
CA ASP A 95 -4.21 9.62 1.25
C ASP A 95 -5.01 10.87 0.87
N ALA A 96 -4.93 11.89 1.74
CA ALA A 96 -5.66 13.14 1.57
C ALA A 96 -5.28 13.85 0.27
N GLU A 97 -3.99 13.92 -0.05
CA GLU A 97 -3.53 14.61 -1.26
C GLU A 97 -3.84 13.84 -2.54
N ILE A 98 -3.73 12.50 -2.56
CA ILE A 98 -4.13 11.68 -3.71
C ILE A 98 -5.62 11.83 -3.99
N SER A 99 -6.45 11.72 -2.94
CA SER A 99 -7.91 11.84 -3.06
C SER A 99 -8.33 13.21 -3.58
N LYS A 100 -7.62 14.27 -3.17
CA LYS A 100 -7.84 15.64 -3.62
C LYS A 100 -7.36 15.89 -5.05
N ARG A 101 -6.15 15.44 -5.42
CA ARG A 101 -5.54 15.71 -6.73
C ARG A 101 -6.11 14.87 -7.87
N PHE A 102 -6.51 13.64 -7.56
CA PHE A 102 -6.98 12.67 -8.55
C PHE A 102 -8.36 12.15 -8.14
N PRO A 103 -9.45 12.90 -8.39
CA PRO A 103 -10.78 12.52 -7.93
C PRO A 103 -11.55 11.57 -8.86
N VAL A 104 -11.04 11.26 -10.07
CA VAL A 104 -11.80 10.49 -11.09
C VAL A 104 -12.01 9.05 -10.65
N THR A 105 -10.94 8.36 -10.22
CA THR A 105 -11.06 7.01 -9.64
C THR A 105 -11.45 7.12 -8.18
N ASN A 106 -12.71 6.92 -7.82
CA ASN A 106 -13.07 6.99 -6.41
C ASN A 106 -12.48 5.80 -5.63
N MET A 107 -11.56 6.08 -4.71
CA MET A 107 -10.89 5.07 -3.88
C MET A 107 -11.46 5.00 -2.46
N SER A 108 -12.53 5.75 -2.17
CA SER A 108 -13.15 5.82 -0.84
C SER A 108 -13.62 4.43 -0.40
N SER A 109 -13.27 4.05 0.82
CA SER A 109 -13.66 2.77 1.40
C SER A 109 -14.90 2.92 2.29
N LEU A 110 -15.72 1.86 2.37
CA LEU A 110 -16.76 1.77 3.39
C LEU A 110 -16.11 1.62 4.76
N LYS A 111 -16.67 2.30 5.77
CA LYS A 111 -16.09 2.30 7.12
C LYS A 111 -16.09 0.89 7.73
N GLU A 112 -17.17 0.16 7.49
CA GLU A 112 -17.35 -1.22 7.93
C GLU A 112 -16.28 -2.15 7.33
N ALA A 113 -15.93 -1.95 6.05
CA ALA A 113 -14.90 -2.72 5.37
C ALA A 113 -13.51 -2.50 6.00
N GLU A 114 -13.16 -1.24 6.29
CA GLU A 114 -11.92 -0.90 7.00
C GLU A 114 -11.86 -1.55 8.37
N ASP A 115 -12.96 -1.47 9.13
CA ASP A 115 -13.03 -1.97 10.50
C ASP A 115 -12.94 -3.50 10.56
N VAL A 116 -13.50 -4.20 9.57
CA VAL A 116 -13.36 -5.66 9.39
C VAL A 116 -11.91 -6.06 9.11
N CYS A 117 -11.17 -5.28 8.32
CA CYS A 117 -9.80 -5.61 7.90
C CYS A 117 -8.71 -5.15 8.90
N SER A 118 -9.03 -4.22 9.79
CA SER A 118 -8.06 -3.49 10.64
C SER A 118 -7.17 -4.37 11.53
N ASN A 119 -7.66 -5.53 11.99
CA ASN A 119 -7.00 -6.34 13.03
C ASN A 119 -6.15 -7.49 12.52
N VAL A 120 -6.21 -7.84 11.23
CA VAL A 120 -5.57 -9.06 10.69
C VAL A 120 -4.06 -9.09 11.00
N TYR A 121 -3.34 -8.01 10.72
CA TYR A 121 -1.90 -7.95 10.96
C TYR A 121 -1.53 -7.89 12.43
N ILE A 122 -2.39 -7.33 13.28
CA ILE A 122 -2.23 -7.30 14.73
C ILE A 122 -2.26 -8.72 15.29
N LYS A 123 -3.06 -9.62 14.72
CA LYS A 123 -3.10 -11.04 15.10
C LYS A 123 -2.04 -11.89 14.41
N PHE A 124 -1.70 -11.54 13.16
CA PHE A 124 -0.68 -12.27 12.40
C PHE A 124 0.73 -12.09 12.97
N HIS A 125 1.10 -10.86 13.37
CA HIS A 125 2.46 -10.57 13.80
C HIS A 125 2.92 -11.38 15.04
N PRO A 126 2.11 -11.51 16.11
CA PRO A 126 2.44 -12.39 17.23
C PRO A 126 2.48 -13.87 16.88
N TYR A 127 1.63 -14.34 15.94
CA TYR A 127 1.66 -15.72 15.45
C TYR A 127 2.99 -16.00 14.73
N LEU A 128 3.36 -15.15 13.77
CA LEU A 128 4.59 -15.28 12.98
C LEU A 128 5.87 -15.29 13.83
N LYS A 129 5.86 -14.58 14.97
CA LYS A 129 6.99 -14.51 15.90
C LYS A 129 6.98 -15.60 16.98
N SER A 130 6.06 -16.55 16.92
CA SER A 130 5.99 -17.61 17.93
C SER A 130 7.22 -18.51 17.82
N PRO A 131 7.99 -18.71 18.90
CA PRO A 131 9.09 -19.67 18.89
C PRO A 131 8.54 -21.10 18.80
N SER A 132 9.36 -22.03 18.33
CA SER A 132 9.01 -23.45 18.33
C SER A 132 8.65 -23.93 19.75
N GLY A 133 7.47 -24.54 19.89
CA GLY A 133 6.97 -25.02 21.18
C GLY A 133 6.30 -23.95 22.05
N ASP A 134 5.94 -22.79 21.50
CA ASP A 134 5.16 -21.77 22.20
C ASP A 134 3.81 -22.34 22.69
N PRO A 135 3.55 -22.39 24.01
CA PRO A 135 2.29 -22.89 24.55
C PRO A 135 1.05 -22.12 24.08
N GLN A 136 1.22 -20.87 23.62
CA GLN A 136 0.16 -20.00 23.13
C GLN A 136 -0.02 -20.01 21.61
N GLU A 137 0.81 -20.74 20.86
CA GLU A 137 0.77 -20.78 19.39
C GLU A 137 -0.64 -21.07 18.86
N GLN A 138 -1.29 -22.11 19.39
CA GLN A 138 -2.64 -22.50 19.00
C GLN A 138 -3.69 -21.40 19.28
N MET A 139 -3.52 -20.64 20.36
CA MET A 139 -4.41 -19.51 20.67
C MET A 139 -4.20 -18.34 19.69
N LYS A 140 -2.94 -18.04 19.34
CA LYS A 140 -2.58 -17.00 18.37
C LYS A 140 -3.09 -17.35 16.97
N LEU A 141 -2.91 -18.61 16.56
CA LEU A 141 -3.45 -19.13 15.29
C LEU A 141 -4.97 -18.99 15.25
N ARG A 142 -5.69 -19.43 16.29
CA ARG A 142 -7.15 -19.27 16.38
C ARG A 142 -7.59 -17.80 16.28
N SER A 143 -6.83 -16.89 16.89
CA SER A 143 -7.11 -15.46 16.82
C SER A 143 -6.93 -14.90 15.40
N LEU A 144 -5.88 -15.32 14.68
CA LEU A 144 -5.68 -14.97 13.27
C LEU A 144 -6.79 -15.54 12.37
N LEU A 145 -7.11 -16.83 12.54
CA LEU A 145 -8.17 -17.49 11.78
C LEU A 145 -9.53 -16.83 12.02
N SER A 146 -9.79 -16.33 13.23
CA SER A 146 -11.02 -15.58 13.54
C SER A 146 -11.11 -14.27 12.73
N GLU A 147 -10.02 -13.52 12.59
CA GLU A 147 -10.04 -12.30 11.77
C GLU A 147 -10.18 -12.62 10.27
N LEU A 148 -9.52 -13.69 9.79
CA LEU A 148 -9.67 -14.14 8.40
C LEU A 148 -11.10 -14.61 8.11
N LYS A 149 -11.73 -15.33 9.06
CA LYS A 149 -13.13 -15.72 8.97
C LYS A 149 -14.04 -14.49 8.92
N ARG A 150 -13.77 -13.47 9.75
CA ARG A 150 -14.55 -12.22 9.75
C ARG A 150 -14.51 -11.51 8.39
N ILE A 151 -13.36 -11.50 7.72
CA ILE A 151 -13.25 -10.99 6.34
C ILE A 151 -14.04 -11.86 5.36
N ASN A 152 -13.93 -13.18 5.46
CA ASN A 152 -14.66 -14.12 4.60
C ASN A 152 -16.18 -13.91 4.72
N ASP A 153 -16.69 -13.93 5.95
CA ASP A 153 -18.11 -13.75 6.23
C ASP A 153 -18.61 -12.41 5.69
N TYR A 154 -17.82 -11.34 5.86
CA TYR A 154 -18.15 -10.01 5.33
C TYR A 154 -18.23 -10.00 3.79
N LEU A 155 -17.27 -10.61 3.09
CA LEU A 155 -17.30 -10.70 1.62
C LEU A 155 -18.48 -11.54 1.12
N GLU A 156 -18.81 -12.64 1.80
CA GLU A 156 -19.98 -13.48 1.49
C GLU A 156 -21.29 -12.71 1.68
N GLU A 157 -21.40 -11.91 2.76
CA GLU A 157 -22.57 -11.09 3.05
C GLU A 157 -22.75 -9.96 2.03
N MET A 158 -21.66 -9.25 1.69
CA MET A 158 -21.70 -8.14 0.75
C MET A 158 -22.01 -8.61 -0.68
N GLY A 159 -21.54 -9.80 -1.07
CA GLY A 159 -21.76 -10.35 -2.41
C GLY A 159 -21.08 -9.55 -3.53
N THR A 160 -20.04 -8.77 -3.19
CA THR A 160 -19.30 -7.90 -4.12
C THR A 160 -17.92 -8.46 -4.46
N GLN A 161 -17.34 -7.98 -5.56
CA GLN A 161 -16.01 -8.43 -5.99
C GLN A 161 -14.87 -7.97 -5.04
N TYR A 162 -15.00 -6.77 -4.48
CA TYR A 162 -14.04 -6.14 -3.56
C TYR A 162 -14.74 -5.72 -2.27
N LEU A 163 -13.96 -5.25 -1.30
CA LEU A 163 -14.44 -5.02 0.06
C LEU A 163 -15.45 -3.87 0.20
N SER A 164 -15.41 -2.89 -0.70
CA SER A 164 -16.32 -1.74 -0.67
C SER A 164 -17.26 -1.69 -1.88
N GLY A 165 -17.30 -2.74 -2.70
CA GLY A 165 -18.09 -2.77 -3.93
C GLY A 165 -17.42 -3.57 -5.04
N ASN A 166 -17.71 -3.21 -6.29
CA ASN A 166 -17.18 -3.90 -7.47
C ASN A 166 -15.93 -3.24 -8.07
N GLU A 167 -15.45 -2.16 -7.45
CA GLU A 167 -14.19 -1.50 -7.78
C GLU A 167 -13.25 -1.53 -6.57
N MET A 168 -11.93 -1.54 -6.81
CA MET A 168 -10.94 -1.52 -5.74
C MET A 168 -10.88 -0.14 -5.07
N THR A 169 -10.66 -0.16 -3.76
CA THR A 169 -10.58 1.03 -2.91
C THR A 169 -9.32 1.00 -2.03
N PHE A 170 -9.15 2.00 -1.16
CA PHE A 170 -8.01 2.06 -0.24
C PHE A 170 -7.91 0.83 0.67
N VAL A 171 -9.03 0.30 1.17
CA VAL A 171 -9.03 -0.89 2.04
C VAL A 171 -8.53 -2.13 1.29
N ASP A 172 -8.88 -2.30 0.02
CA ASP A 172 -8.40 -3.41 -0.82
C ASP A 172 -6.88 -3.32 -1.02
N CYS A 173 -6.39 -2.13 -1.36
CA CYS A 173 -4.96 -1.87 -1.53
C CYS A 173 -4.17 -2.07 -0.23
N ASP A 174 -4.80 -1.89 0.93
CA ASP A 174 -4.19 -2.10 2.24
C ASP A 174 -4.16 -3.58 2.65
N ILE A 175 -5.25 -4.32 2.44
CA ILE A 175 -5.42 -5.68 2.94
C ILE A 175 -4.89 -6.76 1.99
N MET A 176 -4.93 -6.57 0.66
CA MET A 176 -4.45 -7.60 -0.28
C MET A 176 -2.95 -7.91 -0.12
N PRO A 177 -2.04 -6.93 0.03
CA PRO A 177 -0.63 -7.22 0.33
C PRO A 177 -0.46 -8.01 1.63
N LYS A 178 -1.30 -7.69 2.63
CA LYS A 178 -1.30 -8.34 3.95
C LYS A 178 -1.75 -9.80 3.88
N LEU A 179 -2.86 -10.07 3.18
CA LEU A 179 -3.34 -11.43 2.96
C LEU A 179 -2.30 -12.26 2.18
N GLN A 180 -1.62 -11.64 1.21
CA GLN A 180 -0.57 -12.31 0.45
C GLN A 180 0.62 -12.72 1.33
N HIS A 181 1.04 -11.85 2.25
CA HIS A 181 2.05 -12.19 3.23
C HIS A 181 1.65 -13.38 4.11
N ILE A 182 0.42 -13.38 4.63
CA ILE A 182 -0.11 -14.48 5.46
C ILE A 182 -0.07 -15.79 4.67
N ARG A 183 -0.54 -15.77 3.43
CA ARG A 183 -0.57 -16.95 2.55
C ARG A 183 0.81 -17.54 2.26
N VAL A 184 1.83 -16.70 2.12
CA VAL A 184 3.19 -17.14 1.80
C VAL A 184 3.97 -17.51 3.06
N ALA A 185 4.04 -16.60 4.03
CA ALA A 185 4.84 -16.80 5.24
C ALA A 185 4.22 -17.84 6.18
N GLY A 186 2.88 -17.91 6.30
CA GLY A 186 2.21 -18.89 7.16
C GLY A 186 2.43 -20.35 6.77
N LYS A 187 3.08 -20.64 5.63
CA LYS A 187 3.50 -22.00 5.27
C LYS A 187 4.83 -22.42 5.91
N TYR A 188 5.61 -21.45 6.38
CA TYR A 188 6.95 -21.64 6.92
C TYR A 188 7.05 -21.39 8.43
N TYR A 189 5.98 -20.85 9.02
CA TYR A 189 5.84 -20.53 10.45
C TYR A 189 4.56 -21.14 10.98
#